data_AF-A0A538ISL8-F1
#
_entry.id   AF-A0A538ISL8-F1
#
_cell.length_a   1.000
_cell.length_b   1.000
_cell.length_c   1.000
_cell.angle_alpha   90.00
_cell.angle_beta   90.00
_cell.angle_gamma   90.00
#
_symmetry.space_group_name_H-M   'P 1'
#
loop_
_entity.id
_entity.type
_entity.pdbx_description
1 polymer ?
#
loop_
_entity_poly.entity_id
_entity_poly.type
_entity_poly.pdbx_seq_one_letter_code
_entity_poly.pdbx_strand_id
1 'polypeptide(L)'
;METRTFAARAGRWSAQHRKIAIFGWLALVILAVVVGGALGTRHIKDENQGNGESRTAAQVIAKAGLKERATEQVLVQSRGSLRAEDPAFRAAVLDVQRRVAQNRYVTELTGP
;
A
#
# COMPACT_ATOMS: atom_id res chain seq x y z
N MET A 1 33.07 -45.32 -1.40
CA MET A 1 33.27 -44.65 -0.10
C MET A 1 32.29 -43.51 -0.02
N GLU A 2 31.17 -43.69 0.67
CA GLU A 2 30.12 -42.68 0.75
C GLU A 2 30.51 -41.63 1.79
N THR A 3 31.07 -40.50 1.33
CA THR A 3 31.40 -39.35 2.19
C THR A 3 30.10 -38.77 2.73
N ARG A 4 29.73 -39.18 3.95
CA ARG A 4 28.51 -38.70 4.62
C ARG A 4 28.64 -37.21 4.93
N THR A 5 28.09 -36.37 4.05
CA THR A 5 28.01 -34.92 4.23
C THR A 5 27.18 -34.59 5.48
N PHE A 6 27.46 -33.45 6.11
CA PHE A 6 26.74 -32.98 7.30
C PHE A 6 25.23 -32.91 7.07
N ALA A 7 24.81 -32.47 5.87
CA ALA A 7 23.41 -32.43 5.47
C ALA A 7 22.75 -33.83 5.46
N ALA A 8 23.46 -34.86 4.96
CA ALA A 8 22.93 -36.23 4.93
C ALA A 8 22.75 -36.82 6.35
N ARG A 9 23.64 -36.48 7.28
CA ARG A 9 23.53 -36.89 8.69
C ARG A 9 22.38 -36.17 9.40
N ALA A 10 22.26 -34.86 9.20
CA ALA A 10 21.17 -34.05 9.74
C ALA A 10 19.80 -34.50 9.21
N GLY A 11 19.70 -34.78 7.91
CA GLY A 11 18.48 -35.29 7.27
C GLY A 11 18.08 -36.67 7.81
N ARG A 12 19.02 -37.61 7.96
CA ARG A 12 18.75 -38.94 8.52
C ARG A 12 18.28 -38.88 9.97
N TRP A 13 18.92 -38.05 10.79
CA TRP A 13 18.51 -37.86 12.18
C TRP A 13 17.11 -37.23 12.28
N SER A 14 16.81 -36.24 11.43
CA SER A 14 15.50 -35.59 11.36
C SER A 14 14.40 -36.59 10.98
N ALA A 15 14.66 -37.49 10.04
CA ALA A 15 13.73 -38.56 9.65
C ALA A 15 13.48 -39.58 10.78
N GLN A 16 14.53 -39.96 11.52
CA GLN A 16 14.39 -40.87 12.68
C GLN A 16 13.70 -40.21 13.88
N HIS A 17 13.92 -38.91 14.10
CA HIS A 17 13.38 -38.16 15.24
C HIS A 17 12.35 -37.10 14.79
N ARG A 18 11.45 -37.49 13.89
CA ARG A 18 10.46 -36.58 13.26
C ARG A 18 9.72 -35.66 14.24
N LYS A 19 9.33 -36.16 15.42
CA LYS A 19 8.62 -35.36 16.43
C LYS A 19 9.52 -34.24 16.98
N ILE A 20 10.75 -34.56 17.34
CA ILE A 20 11.72 -33.58 17.87
C ILE A 20 12.07 -32.54 16.80
N ALA A 21 12.24 -32.97 15.55
CA ALA A 21 12.52 -32.05 14.44
C ALA A 21 11.36 -31.07 14.21
N ILE A 22 10.11 -31.53 14.25
CA ILE A 22 8.92 -30.69 14.10
C ILE A 22 8.80 -29.71 15.26
N PHE A 23 8.89 -30.18 16.51
CA PHE A 23 8.78 -29.30 17.67
C PHE A 23 9.93 -28.28 17.75
N GLY A 24 11.15 -28.68 17.40
CA GLY A 24 12.29 -27.77 17.31
C GLY A 24 12.10 -26.70 16.24
N TRP A 25 11.61 -27.09 15.06
CA TRP A 25 11.29 -26.13 14.00
C TRP A 25 10.17 -25.17 14.41
N LEU A 26 9.09 -25.68 15.02
CA LEU A 26 8.00 -24.84 15.53
C LEU A 26 8.49 -23.87 16.60
N ALA A 27 9.31 -24.33 17.55
CA ALA A 27 9.91 -23.46 18.57
C ALA A 27 10.76 -22.35 17.95
N LEU A 28 11.57 -22.68 16.93
CA LEU A 28 12.35 -21.70 16.16
C LEU A 28 11.44 -20.65 15.49
N VAL A 29 10.36 -21.09 14.83
CA VAL A 29 9.40 -20.20 14.16
C VAL A 29 8.71 -19.28 15.18
N ILE A 30 8.22 -19.82 16.29
CA ILE A 30 7.60 -19.04 17.36
C ILE A 30 8.59 -17.99 17.89
N LEU A 31 9.83 -18.40 18.15
CA LEU A 31 10.87 -17.48 18.60
C LEU A 31 11.12 -16.36 17.57
N ALA A 32 11.24 -16.70 16.29
CA ALA A 32 11.44 -15.71 15.22
C ALA A 32 10.27 -14.73 15.12
N VAL A 33 9.03 -15.21 15.25
CA VAL A 33 7.83 -14.36 15.24
C VAL A 33 7.78 -13.44 16.44
N VAL A 34 8.04 -13.95 17.65
CA VAL A 34 8.04 -13.14 18.89
C VAL A 34 9.13 -12.08 18.84
N VAL A 35 10.35 -12.46 18.46
CA VAL A 35 11.49 -11.53 18.37
C VAL A 35 11.25 -10.49 17.26
N GLY A 36 10.82 -10.93 16.07
CA GLY A 36 10.54 -10.03 14.95
C GLY A 36 9.38 -9.07 15.23
N GLY A 37 8.32 -9.55 15.89
CA GLY A 37 7.18 -8.72 16.30
C GLY A 37 7.55 -7.71 17.39
N ALA A 38 8.38 -8.11 18.37
CA ALA A 38 8.79 -7.22 19.47
C ALA A 38 9.73 -6.09 19.02
N LEU A 39 10.57 -6.35 18.01
CA LEU A 39 11.49 -5.33 17.46
C LEU A 39 10.80 -4.32 16.51
N GLY A 40 9.58 -4.63 16.07
CA GLY A 40 8.81 -3.80 15.13
C GLY A 40 9.36 -3.80 13.71
N THR A 41 8.50 -3.47 12.74
CA THR A 41 8.88 -3.40 11.32
C THR A 41 9.20 -1.97 10.89
N ARG A 42 10.35 -1.78 10.22
CA ARG A 42 10.63 -0.53 9.51
C ARG A 42 10.00 -0.58 8.13
N HIS A 43 8.90 0.14 7.97
CA HIS A 43 8.25 0.28 6.67
C HIS A 43 9.06 1.21 5.76
N ILE A 44 9.10 0.85 4.48
CA ILE A 44 9.67 1.71 3.44
C ILE A 44 8.75 2.92 3.29
N LYS A 45 9.32 4.13 3.32
CA LYS A 45 8.53 5.34 3.07
C LYS A 45 8.02 5.36 1.63
N ASP A 46 6.86 5.97 1.39
CA ASP A 46 6.21 5.99 0.07
C ASP A 46 7.15 6.50 -1.03
N GLU A 47 7.96 7.53 -0.76
CA GLU A 47 8.92 8.06 -1.73
C GLU A 47 10.05 7.08 -2.12
N ASN A 48 10.21 5.98 -1.37
CA ASN A 48 11.25 4.97 -1.58
C ASN A 48 10.71 3.66 -2.19
N GLN A 49 9.39 3.51 -2.35
CA GLN A 49 8.78 2.29 -2.89
C GLN A 49 9.01 2.15 -4.41
N GLY A 50 9.14 3.26 -5.14
CA GLY A 50 9.43 3.27 -6.58
C GLY A 50 10.85 2.80 -6.92
N ASN A 51 11.14 2.59 -8.20
CA ASN A 51 12.47 2.19 -8.72
C ASN A 51 13.02 3.22 -9.72
N GLY A 52 14.34 3.26 -9.90
CA GLY A 52 15.01 4.10 -10.91
C GLY A 52 14.72 5.60 -10.75
N GLU A 53 14.49 6.28 -11.87
CA GLU A 53 14.22 7.73 -11.91
C GLU A 53 12.93 8.12 -11.19
N SER A 54 11.92 7.24 -11.17
CA SER A 54 10.67 7.48 -10.44
C SER A 54 10.90 7.61 -8.94
N ARG A 55 11.84 6.84 -8.37
CA ARG A 55 12.25 6.99 -6.96
C ARG A 55 12.92 8.34 -6.73
N THR A 56 13.82 8.73 -7.63
CA THR A 56 14.53 10.01 -7.52
C THR A 56 13.55 11.19 -7.56
N ALA A 57 12.58 11.16 -8.48
CA ALA A 57 11.53 12.18 -8.57
C ALA A 57 10.70 12.25 -7.28
N ALA A 58 10.23 11.10 -6.77
CA ALA A 58 9.45 11.06 -5.53
C ALA A 58 10.24 11.57 -4.32
N GLN A 59 11.54 11.23 -4.22
CA GLN A 59 12.41 11.74 -3.17
C GLN A 59 12.65 13.26 -3.28
N VAL A 60 12.76 13.81 -4.49
CA VAL A 60 12.92 15.25 -4.71
C VAL A 60 11.65 15.99 -4.29
N ILE A 61 10.47 15.50 -4.68
CA ILE A 61 9.16 16.04 -4.27
C ILE A 61 9.04 16.02 -2.74
N ALA A 62 9.35 14.89 -2.10
CA ALA A 62 9.30 14.74 -0.65
C ALA A 62 10.31 15.68 0.06
N LYS A 63 11.54 15.81 -0.44
CA LYS A 63 12.56 16.73 0.11
C LYS A 63 12.17 18.20 -0.03
N ALA A 64 11.47 18.56 -1.11
CA ALA A 64 10.94 19.90 -1.32
C ALA A 64 9.74 20.22 -0.40
N GLY A 65 9.27 19.26 0.41
CA GLY A 65 8.09 19.42 1.26
C GLY A 65 6.78 19.56 0.47
N LEU A 66 6.81 19.25 -0.84
CA LEU A 66 5.65 19.25 -1.70
C LEU A 66 4.80 18.04 -1.31
N LYS A 67 3.78 18.27 -0.48
CA LYS A 67 2.81 17.23 -0.16
C LYS A 67 1.90 17.01 -1.36
N GLU A 68 1.75 15.75 -1.75
CA GLU A 68 0.75 15.34 -2.71
C GLU A 68 -0.63 15.76 -2.16
N ARG A 69 -1.33 16.60 -2.92
CA ARG A 69 -2.67 17.04 -2.52
C ARG A 69 -3.63 15.90 -2.77
N ALA A 70 -4.51 15.64 -1.82
CA ALA A 70 -5.61 14.69 -2.03
C ALA A 70 -6.43 15.17 -3.24
N THR A 71 -6.50 14.34 -4.27
CA THR A 71 -7.30 14.61 -5.46
C THR A 71 -8.60 13.82 -5.34
N GLU A 72 -9.72 14.51 -5.39
CA GLU A 72 -11.06 13.91 -5.40
C GLU A 72 -11.74 14.21 -6.73
N GLN A 73 -12.37 13.19 -7.33
CA GLN A 73 -13.10 13.33 -8.59
C GLN A 73 -14.58 13.05 -8.36
N VAL A 74 -15.43 14.02 -8.73
CA VAL A 74 -16.89 13.92 -8.61
C VAL A 74 -17.50 13.74 -10.00
N LEU A 75 -18.17 12.60 -10.21
CA LEU A 75 -18.93 12.33 -11.42
C LEU A 75 -20.41 12.65 -11.20
N VAL A 76 -20.95 13.57 -11.99
CA VAL A 76 -22.38 13.92 -11.99
C VAL A 76 -23.03 13.24 -13.19
N GLN A 77 -24.09 12.45 -12.96
CA GLN A 77 -24.77 11.69 -14.01
C GLN A 77 -26.30 11.80 -13.88
N SER A 78 -26.99 11.95 -15.00
CA SER A 78 -28.45 11.86 -15.09
C SER A 78 -28.86 10.40 -15.28
N ARG A 79 -29.91 9.96 -14.56
CA ARG A 79 -30.55 8.65 -14.78
C ARG A 79 -31.60 8.67 -15.91
N GLY A 80 -31.97 9.86 -16.39
CA GLY A 80 -32.99 10.05 -17.42
C GLY A 80 -32.40 10.54 -18.75
N SER A 81 -33.22 11.22 -19.56
CA SER A 81 -32.85 11.71 -20.89
C SER A 81 -32.05 13.02 -20.88
N LEU A 82 -31.85 13.65 -19.71
CA LEU A 82 -31.11 14.90 -19.60
C LEU A 82 -29.66 14.71 -20.08
N ARG A 83 -29.23 15.58 -20.99
CA ARG A 83 -27.89 15.65 -21.55
C ARG A 83 -27.05 16.67 -20.78
N ALA A 84 -25.73 16.61 -20.97
CA ALA A 84 -24.80 17.52 -20.32
C ALA A 84 -25.04 19.00 -20.70
N GLU A 85 -25.59 19.24 -21.90
CA GLU A 85 -25.89 20.59 -22.39
C GLU A 85 -27.16 21.18 -21.77
N ASP A 86 -28.02 20.36 -21.18
CA ASP A 86 -29.33 20.80 -20.69
C ASP A 86 -29.18 21.77 -19.51
N PRO A 87 -29.94 22.88 -19.47
CA PRO A 87 -29.85 23.88 -18.41
C PRO A 87 -30.05 23.29 -17.01
N ALA A 88 -30.96 22.31 -16.89
CA ALA A 88 -31.23 21.63 -15.62
C ALA A 88 -30.04 20.79 -15.14
N PHE A 89 -29.32 20.13 -16.06
CA PHE A 89 -28.12 19.36 -15.72
C PHE A 89 -26.97 20.29 -15.31
N ARG A 90 -26.76 21.38 -16.07
CA ARG A 90 -25.74 22.39 -15.72
C ARG A 90 -26.02 23.03 -14.36
N ALA A 91 -27.29 23.30 -14.05
CA ALA A 91 -27.69 23.82 -12.73
C ALA A 91 -27.33 22.85 -11.59
N ALA A 92 -27.51 21.54 -11.79
CA ALA A 92 -27.12 20.53 -10.81
C ALA A 92 -25.59 20.44 -10.63
N VAL A 93 -24.82 20.51 -11.73
CA VAL A 93 -23.34 20.56 -11.66
C VAL A 93 -22.87 21.79 -10.88
N LEU A 94 -23.45 22.96 -11.17
CA LEU A 94 -23.14 24.21 -10.44
C LEU A 94 -23.51 24.11 -8.96
N ASP A 95 -24.60 23.40 -8.61
CA ASP A 95 -24.96 23.18 -7.21
C ASP A 95 -23.94 22.32 -6.47
N VAL A 96 -23.47 21.24 -7.10
CA VAL A 96 -22.39 20.40 -6.56
C VAL A 96 -21.12 21.22 -6.38
N GLN A 97 -20.70 21.98 -7.40
CA GLN A 97 -19.51 22.83 -7.32
C GLN A 97 -19.60 23.83 -6.17
N ARG A 98 -20.75 24.52 -6.00
CA ARG A 98 -20.96 25.47 -4.89
C ARG A 98 -20.83 24.80 -3.53
N ARG A 99 -21.45 23.64 -3.35
CA ARG A 99 -21.40 22.91 -2.06
C ARG A 99 -19.98 22.42 -1.74
N VAL A 100 -19.26 21.92 -2.75
CA VAL A 100 -17.87 21.49 -2.59
C VAL A 100 -16.98 22.68 -2.26
N ALA A 101 -17.13 23.81 -2.97
CA ALA A 101 -16.35 25.02 -2.73
C ALA A 101 -16.56 25.64 -1.34
N GLN A 102 -17.69 25.37 -0.68
CA GLN A 102 -17.95 25.80 0.70
C GLN A 102 -17.19 24.98 1.75
N ASN A 103 -16.59 23.85 1.37
CA ASN A 103 -15.80 23.04 2.28
C ASN A 103 -14.43 23.69 2.52
N ARG A 104 -14.13 23.99 3.80
CA ARG A 104 -12.88 24.63 4.25
C ARG A 104 -11.59 23.91 3.85
N TYR A 105 -11.66 22.65 3.45
CA TYR A 105 -10.49 21.86 3.05
C TYR A 105 -10.24 21.89 1.55
N VAL A 106 -11.19 22.40 0.75
CA VAL A 106 -11.02 22.53 -0.69
C VAL A 106 -10.13 23.75 -0.96
N THR A 107 -8.96 23.49 -1.54
CA THR A 107 -8.00 24.55 -1.90
C THR A 107 -8.06 24.92 -3.38
N GLU A 108 -8.52 24.00 -4.22
CA GLU A 108 -8.61 24.16 -5.67
C GLU A 108 -9.79 23.33 -6.19
N LEU A 109 -10.57 23.91 -7.10
CA LEU A 109 -11.72 23.27 -7.71
C LEU A 109 -11.72 23.54 -9.21
N THR A 110 -11.70 22.48 -10.01
CA THR A 110 -11.73 22.55 -11.48
C THR A 110 -13.04 21.94 -11.98
N GLY A 111 -13.84 22.76 -12.65
CA GLY A 111 -15.07 22.34 -13.32
C GLY A 111 -14.85 22.01 -14.80
N PRO A 112 -15.81 21.33 -15.45
CA PRO A 112 -15.87 21.22 -16.90
C PRO A 112 -16.15 22.57 -17.58
#